data_AF-X0A8H5-F1
#
_entry.id   AF-X0A8H5-F1
#
_cell.length_a   1.000
_cell.length_b   1.000
_cell.length_c   1.000
_cell.angle_alpha   90.00
_cell.angle_beta   90.00
_cell.angle_gamma   90.00
#
_symmetry.space_group_name_H-M   'P 1'
#
loop_
_entity.id
_entity.type
_entity.pdbx_description
1 polymer ?
#
loop_
_entity_poly.entity_id
_entity_poly.type
_entity_poly.pdbx_seq_one_letter_code
_entity_poly.pdbx_strand_id
1 'polypeptide(L)'
;MIKPPVCAVVASALVNRYPIPTIVGYKGEGEYDAKKAHIAKLRAIKRYLYGPAGTEKDDLVIIVDGFDVLAQIPVEIVIERYFDLRAEADQRLADQRGITVEEVHSRGLRHTLLWGTDKGCFPTGGEDPRCWLVPFSNLPRYKWGPKTDNGELVFSDSRFLNSGTVIGPLGDLRIFIDATLQLIKDTWDPDFKFHNSDQYYISTLYARQEYQRTLDLNDGEFPGDIGGRKLPRKKEDENDVTEYHLLVDFSYSITQTQCHNDRFMRKLQYKNHDLTATVVEDALEEGKSFRPYNIQMPSSLYQAMSRLYDSLLGDERPSMSANEWVRSLRLGTNIGTRNIYAFYHNTCSKKAFVDKYHDSWFFPLVKPLLRAAVRAIQEKQPLHPRLINGRVWMAVNQYPVSSDLQDEFGGVFTDFEQEPFIPLQTLCKENLAAVLGIELE
;
A
#
# COMPACT_ATOMS: atom_id res chain seq x y z
N MET A 1 2.50 16.60 19.51
CA MET A 1 2.40 15.29 20.17
C MET A 1 1.96 14.27 19.13
N ILE A 2 2.74 13.21 18.94
CA ILE A 2 2.46 12.14 17.97
C ILE A 2 1.63 11.06 18.66
N LYS A 3 0.57 10.59 17.98
CA LYS A 3 -0.35 9.59 18.53
C LYS A 3 0.24 8.18 18.41
N PRO A 4 -0.07 7.24 19.33
CA PRO A 4 0.44 5.87 19.28
C PRO A 4 0.28 5.15 17.92
N PRO A 5 -0.81 5.34 17.15
CA PRO A 5 -0.94 4.76 15.82
C PRO A 5 0.19 5.11 14.84
N VAL A 6 0.69 6.37 14.85
CA VAL A 6 1.79 6.80 13.98
C VAL A 6 3.08 6.05 14.33
N CYS A 7 3.34 5.89 15.63
CA CYS A 7 4.47 5.11 16.10
C CYS A 7 4.38 3.63 15.70
N ALA A 8 3.18 3.03 15.77
CA ALA A 8 2.95 1.67 15.30
C ALA A 8 3.21 1.53 13.79
N VAL A 9 2.78 2.50 12.98
CA VAL A 9 3.07 2.54 11.52
C VAL A 9 4.58 2.54 11.30
N VAL A 10 5.29 3.49 11.91
CA VAL A 10 6.75 3.65 11.78
C VAL A 10 7.49 2.39 12.22
N ALA A 11 7.20 1.88 13.42
CA ALA A 11 7.86 0.70 13.95
C ALA A 11 7.60 -0.52 13.05
N SER A 12 6.37 -0.72 12.57
CA SER A 12 6.03 -1.83 11.67
C SER A 12 6.80 -1.77 10.35
N ALA A 13 7.06 -0.58 9.80
CA ALA A 13 7.87 -0.40 8.60
C ALA A 13 9.35 -0.71 8.87
N LEU A 14 9.92 -0.15 9.93
CA LEU A 14 11.33 -0.34 10.27
C LEU A 14 11.67 -1.83 10.55
N VAL A 15 10.85 -2.54 11.34
CA VAL A 15 11.09 -3.98 11.63
C VAL A 15 11.00 -4.85 10.37
N ASN A 16 10.24 -4.40 9.36
CA ASN A 16 10.13 -5.05 8.06
C ASN A 16 11.13 -4.49 7.02
N ARG A 17 12.20 -3.83 7.49
CA ARG A 17 13.36 -3.41 6.68
C ARG A 17 13.04 -2.38 5.59
N TYR A 18 11.94 -1.65 5.72
CA TYR A 18 11.69 -0.50 4.86
C TYR A 18 12.76 0.57 5.09
N PRO A 19 13.09 1.39 4.07
CA PRO A 19 13.92 2.58 4.25
C PRO A 19 13.37 3.50 5.35
N ILE A 20 14.24 4.35 5.92
CA ILE A 20 13.88 5.30 6.99
C ILE A 20 12.65 6.12 6.56
N PRO A 21 11.49 5.96 7.23
CA PRO A 21 10.27 6.66 6.84
C PRO A 21 10.42 8.18 6.98
N THR A 22 9.71 8.92 6.14
CA THR A 22 9.51 10.37 6.30
C THR A 22 8.08 10.67 6.73
N ILE A 23 7.89 11.40 7.83
CA ILE A 23 6.58 11.94 8.20
C ILE A 23 6.33 13.19 7.35
N VAL A 24 5.30 13.11 6.52
CA VAL A 24 4.87 14.20 5.62
C VAL A 24 3.71 14.96 6.25
N GLY A 25 3.75 16.29 6.19
CA GLY A 25 2.80 17.19 6.85
C GLY A 25 3.07 17.34 8.35
N TYR A 26 4.29 17.07 8.81
CA TYR A 26 4.64 17.17 10.22
C TYR A 26 4.60 18.64 10.68
N LYS A 27 3.89 18.91 11.79
CA LYS A 27 3.63 20.27 12.30
C LYS A 27 3.07 21.24 11.22
N GLY A 28 2.35 20.71 10.22
CA GLY A 28 1.79 21.54 9.15
C GLY A 28 0.84 22.62 9.68
N GLU A 29 1.04 23.86 9.21
CA GLU A 29 0.20 25.02 9.50
C GLU A 29 -0.47 25.56 8.22
N GLY A 30 -1.51 26.38 8.38
CA GLY A 30 -2.18 27.04 7.26
C GLY A 30 -2.73 26.06 6.23
N GLU A 31 -2.26 26.13 4.99
CA GLU A 31 -2.68 25.26 3.89
C GLU A 31 -2.23 23.80 4.01
N TYR A 32 -1.28 23.52 4.92
CA TYR A 32 -0.77 22.19 5.26
C TYR A 32 -1.33 21.66 6.59
N ASP A 33 -2.21 22.43 7.25
CA ASP A 33 -2.87 21.97 8.47
C ASP A 33 -3.98 20.98 8.11
N ALA A 34 -3.70 19.69 8.27
CA ALA A 34 -4.65 18.61 7.99
C ALA A 34 -5.92 18.66 8.87
N LYS A 35 -5.95 19.47 9.94
CA LYS A 35 -7.17 19.70 10.74
C LYS A 35 -8.05 20.81 10.18
N LYS A 36 -7.49 21.73 9.38
CA LYS A 36 -8.20 22.90 8.83
C LYS A 36 -8.46 22.78 7.33
N ALA A 37 -7.56 22.17 6.59
CA ALA A 37 -7.65 21.97 5.14
C ALA A 37 -7.50 20.49 4.84
N HIS A 38 -8.58 19.79 4.46
CA HIS A 38 -8.49 18.36 4.19
C HIS A 38 -7.66 18.03 2.92
N ILE A 39 -7.47 19.00 2.01
CA ILE A 39 -6.54 18.89 0.86
C ILE A 39 -5.06 18.99 1.29
N ALA A 40 -4.77 19.31 2.56
CA ALA A 40 -3.41 19.43 3.09
C ALA A 40 -2.57 18.17 2.86
N LYS A 41 -3.17 16.97 2.88
CA LYS A 41 -2.47 15.70 2.59
C LYS A 41 -1.80 15.75 1.21
N LEU A 42 -2.53 16.13 0.17
CA LEU A 42 -2.02 16.19 -1.20
C LEU A 42 -0.97 17.30 -1.38
N ARG A 43 -1.17 18.45 -0.71
CA ARG A 43 -0.18 19.54 -0.71
C ARG A 43 1.12 19.15 -0.02
N ALA A 44 1.03 18.48 1.13
CA ALA A 44 2.19 17.98 1.86
C ALA A 44 2.93 16.89 1.06
N ILE A 45 2.19 15.97 0.42
CA ILE A 45 2.77 14.99 -0.52
C ILE A 45 3.51 15.71 -1.64
N LYS A 46 2.89 16.71 -2.30
CA LYS A 46 3.56 17.49 -3.35
C LYS A 46 4.87 18.12 -2.85
N ARG A 47 4.85 18.75 -1.66
CA ARG A 47 6.06 19.33 -1.06
C ARG A 47 7.15 18.27 -0.85
N TYR A 48 6.80 17.10 -0.31
CA TYR A 48 7.74 15.99 -0.14
C TYR A 48 8.33 15.53 -1.47
N LEU A 49 7.47 15.27 -2.46
CA LEU A 49 7.86 14.76 -3.76
C LEU A 49 8.78 15.71 -4.52
N TYR A 50 8.62 17.04 -4.38
CA TYR A 50 9.45 18.03 -5.08
C TYR A 50 10.66 18.52 -4.26
N GLY A 51 10.77 18.14 -2.98
CA GLY A 51 11.87 18.52 -2.11
C GLY A 51 12.58 17.28 -1.54
N PRO A 52 12.28 16.86 -0.29
CA PRO A 52 13.00 15.79 0.41
C PRO A 52 13.12 14.45 -0.32
N ALA A 53 12.22 14.11 -1.24
CA ALA A 53 12.26 12.85 -1.98
C ALA A 53 13.41 12.76 -3.00
N GLY A 54 14.15 13.83 -3.27
CA GLY A 54 15.25 13.85 -4.23
C GLY A 54 14.81 14.17 -5.66
N THR A 55 15.70 14.02 -6.65
CA THR A 55 15.41 14.41 -8.05
C THR A 55 15.26 13.23 -9.01
N GLU A 56 15.69 12.03 -8.61
CA GLU A 56 15.71 10.82 -9.43
C GLU A 56 14.29 10.33 -9.70
N LYS A 57 13.80 10.53 -10.94
CA LYS A 57 12.42 10.20 -11.33
C LYS A 57 12.09 8.71 -11.22
N ASP A 58 13.12 7.88 -11.26
CA ASP A 58 13.05 6.43 -11.26
C ASP A 58 13.10 5.81 -9.86
N ASP A 59 13.26 6.63 -8.81
CA ASP A 59 13.18 6.17 -7.42
C ASP A 59 11.78 5.65 -7.13
N LEU A 60 11.71 4.49 -6.45
CA LEU A 60 10.45 3.88 -6.08
C LEU A 60 9.98 4.46 -4.74
N VAL A 61 8.81 5.09 -4.76
CA VAL A 61 8.19 5.71 -3.58
C VAL A 61 6.98 4.90 -3.17
N ILE A 62 6.82 4.66 -1.86
CA ILE A 62 5.59 4.17 -1.26
C ILE A 62 5.07 5.23 -0.28
N ILE A 63 3.80 5.61 -0.43
CA ILE A 63 3.09 6.51 0.47
C ILE A 63 1.97 5.72 1.13
N VAL A 64 1.87 5.81 2.45
CA VAL A 64 0.83 5.15 3.26
C VAL A 64 0.19 6.16 4.22
N ASP A 65 -1.07 5.93 4.59
CA ASP A 65 -1.71 6.70 5.64
C ASP A 65 -1.03 6.48 7.00
N GLY A 66 -0.67 7.59 7.66
CA GLY A 66 0.17 7.56 8.86
C GLY A 66 -0.54 7.15 10.15
N PHE A 67 -1.85 6.89 10.15
CA PHE A 67 -2.62 6.58 11.38
C PHE A 67 -3.22 5.18 11.40
N ASP A 68 -3.24 4.46 10.29
CA ASP A 68 -4.04 3.25 10.14
C ASP A 68 -3.51 2.25 9.12
N VAL A 69 -2.23 2.34 8.75
CA VAL A 69 -1.55 1.34 7.90
C VAL A 69 -0.41 0.66 8.66
N LEU A 70 -0.38 -0.68 8.68
CA LEU A 70 0.71 -1.47 9.27
C LEU A 70 1.42 -2.28 8.19
N ALA A 71 2.75 -2.19 8.16
CA ALA A 71 3.57 -3.11 7.37
C ALA A 71 3.66 -4.46 8.10
N GLN A 72 3.39 -5.54 7.39
CA GLN A 72 3.39 -6.89 7.92
C GLN A 72 4.57 -7.73 7.42
N ILE A 73 5.02 -7.53 6.18
CA ILE A 73 6.07 -8.35 5.57
C ILE A 73 7.24 -7.47 5.06
N PRO A 74 8.43 -8.06 4.85
CA PRO A 74 9.62 -7.34 4.42
C PRO A 74 9.44 -6.54 3.12
N VAL A 75 10.05 -5.35 3.04
CA VAL A 75 10.00 -4.47 1.84
C VAL A 75 10.45 -5.17 0.57
N GLU A 76 11.38 -6.12 0.68
CA GLU A 76 11.93 -6.82 -0.46
C GLU A 76 10.88 -7.62 -1.23
N ILE A 77 9.86 -8.13 -0.51
CA ILE A 77 8.71 -8.84 -1.10
C ILE A 77 7.74 -7.86 -1.75
N VAL A 78 7.61 -6.64 -1.21
CA VAL A 78 6.78 -5.58 -1.79
C VAL A 78 7.35 -5.11 -3.12
N ILE A 79 8.68 -4.95 -3.22
CA ILE A 79 9.34 -4.59 -4.48
C ILE A 79 9.14 -5.69 -5.53
N GLU A 80 9.35 -6.96 -5.17
CA GLU A 80 9.09 -8.12 -6.06
C GLU A 80 7.65 -8.09 -6.59
N ARG A 81 6.67 -8.06 -5.68
CA ARG A 81 5.25 -8.06 -6.04
C ARG A 81 4.82 -6.84 -6.84
N TYR A 82 5.38 -5.67 -6.57
CA TYR A 82 5.08 -4.45 -7.33
C TYR A 82 5.43 -4.64 -8.82
N PHE A 83 6.62 -5.17 -9.12
CA PHE A 83 7.03 -5.39 -10.50
C PHE A 83 6.27 -6.54 -11.16
N ASP A 84 5.91 -7.60 -10.43
CA ASP A 84 5.08 -8.69 -10.94
C ASP A 84 3.68 -8.18 -11.33
N LEU A 85 2.99 -7.49 -10.41
CA LEU A 85 1.67 -6.90 -10.67
C LEU A 85 1.69 -5.91 -11.83
N ARG A 86 2.76 -5.11 -11.92
CA ARG A 86 2.99 -4.20 -13.04
C ARG A 86 3.11 -4.93 -14.37
N ALA A 87 3.97 -5.96 -14.44
CA ALA A 87 4.19 -6.73 -15.65
C ALA A 87 2.89 -7.41 -16.11
N GLU A 88 2.14 -8.00 -15.18
CA GLU A 88 0.83 -8.60 -15.50
C GLU A 88 -0.19 -7.56 -15.99
N ALA A 89 -0.20 -6.36 -15.41
CA ALA A 89 -1.10 -5.28 -15.82
C ALA A 89 -0.74 -4.73 -17.21
N ASP A 90 0.55 -4.55 -17.49
CA ASP A 90 1.04 -4.14 -18.82
C ASP A 90 0.72 -5.20 -19.87
N GLN A 91 0.86 -6.50 -19.54
CA GLN A 91 0.45 -7.59 -20.44
C GLN A 91 -1.05 -7.53 -20.76
N ARG A 92 -1.91 -7.34 -19.76
CA ARG A 92 -3.35 -7.17 -19.99
C ARG A 92 -3.66 -5.97 -20.88
N LEU A 93 -2.94 -4.87 -20.72
CA LEU A 93 -3.12 -3.66 -21.53
C LEU A 93 -2.77 -3.92 -23.01
N ALA A 94 -1.77 -4.77 -23.25
CA ALA A 94 -1.34 -5.24 -24.55
C ALA A 94 -2.35 -6.22 -25.17
N ASP A 95 -2.81 -7.20 -24.40
CA ASP A 95 -3.79 -8.20 -24.82
C ASP A 95 -5.11 -7.54 -25.27
N GLN A 96 -5.58 -6.53 -24.52
CA GLN A 96 -6.79 -5.76 -24.87
C GLN A 96 -6.71 -5.07 -26.23
N ARG A 97 -5.49 -4.82 -26.72
CA ARG A 97 -5.21 -4.08 -27.96
C ARG A 97 -4.68 -4.97 -29.09
N GLY A 98 -4.41 -6.25 -28.81
CA GLY A 98 -3.81 -7.17 -29.78
C GLY A 98 -2.40 -6.76 -30.23
N ILE A 99 -1.62 -6.15 -29.34
CA ILE A 99 -0.24 -5.68 -29.60
C ILE A 99 0.72 -6.20 -28.52
N THR A 100 2.02 -5.97 -28.69
CA THR A 100 3.06 -6.32 -27.70
C THR A 100 3.13 -5.31 -26.56
N VAL A 101 3.75 -5.71 -25.43
CA VAL A 101 3.99 -4.79 -24.29
C VAL A 101 4.88 -3.63 -24.70
N GLU A 102 5.88 -3.88 -25.54
CA GLU A 102 6.78 -2.86 -26.07
C GLU A 102 6.01 -1.80 -26.88
N GLU A 103 5.05 -2.22 -27.71
CA GLU A 103 4.20 -1.31 -28.49
C GLU A 103 3.22 -0.52 -27.62
N VAL A 104 2.69 -1.12 -26.55
CA VAL A 104 1.88 -0.39 -25.54
C VAL A 104 2.72 0.70 -24.90
N HIS A 105 3.95 0.36 -24.47
CA HIS A 105 4.87 1.30 -23.84
C HIS A 105 5.32 2.41 -24.80
N SER A 106 5.49 2.12 -26.10
CA SER A 106 5.86 3.13 -27.10
C SER A 106 4.73 4.12 -27.37
N ARG A 107 3.48 3.75 -27.06
CA ARG A 107 2.31 4.65 -27.10
C ARG A 107 2.13 5.43 -25.80
N GLY A 108 3.05 5.31 -24.85
CA GLY A 108 2.97 5.97 -23.55
C GLY A 108 1.94 5.35 -22.59
N LEU A 109 1.35 4.20 -22.93
CA LEU A 109 0.41 3.50 -22.07
C LEU A 109 1.18 2.59 -21.12
N ARG A 110 0.95 2.72 -19.81
CA ARG A 110 1.66 1.95 -18.79
C ARG A 110 0.83 1.76 -17.54
N HIS A 111 1.25 0.84 -16.70
CA HIS A 111 0.84 0.75 -15.31
C HIS A 111 2.08 0.96 -14.43
N THR A 112 2.09 1.99 -13.57
CA THR A 112 3.24 2.27 -12.70
C THR A 112 2.83 2.73 -11.31
N LEU A 113 1.65 3.37 -11.15
CA LEU A 113 1.15 3.86 -9.88
C LEU A 113 0.12 2.90 -9.30
N LEU A 114 0.56 1.96 -8.47
CA LEU A 114 -0.28 0.93 -7.87
C LEU A 114 -0.92 1.47 -6.59
N TRP A 115 -2.24 1.62 -6.62
CA TRP A 115 -3.04 2.08 -5.49
C TRP A 115 -3.70 0.92 -4.73
N GLY A 116 -3.98 1.16 -3.45
CA GLY A 116 -4.88 0.32 -2.68
C GLY A 116 -6.29 0.28 -3.29
N THR A 117 -7.12 -0.64 -2.82
CA THR A 117 -8.48 -0.82 -3.36
C THR A 117 -9.48 -1.21 -2.29
N ASP A 118 -10.73 -0.81 -2.50
CA ASP A 118 -11.90 -1.15 -1.70
C ASP A 118 -12.91 -1.96 -2.53
N LYS A 119 -13.71 -2.78 -1.81
CA LYS A 119 -14.86 -3.50 -2.40
C LYS A 119 -16.04 -2.57 -2.71
N GLY A 120 -16.16 -1.47 -1.97
CA GLY A 120 -17.21 -0.47 -2.15
C GLY A 120 -16.66 0.84 -2.70
N CYS A 121 -17.39 1.49 -3.60
CA CYS A 121 -17.02 2.83 -4.07
C CYS A 121 -17.16 3.84 -2.94
N PHE A 122 -16.06 4.52 -2.59
CA PHE A 122 -16.08 5.59 -1.61
C PHE A 122 -15.29 6.83 -2.10
N PRO A 123 -15.79 8.05 -1.88
CA PRO A 123 -17.15 8.38 -1.46
C PRO A 123 -18.24 7.85 -2.42
N THR A 124 -19.43 7.57 -1.91
CA THR A 124 -20.51 7.01 -2.73
C THR A 124 -21.04 8.04 -3.73
N GLY A 125 -21.27 7.61 -4.97
CA GLY A 125 -21.81 8.46 -6.04
C GLY A 125 -22.36 7.59 -7.17
N GLY A 126 -23.63 7.18 -7.08
CA GLY A 126 -24.21 6.14 -7.95
C GLY A 126 -24.04 6.39 -9.46
N GLU A 127 -24.21 7.64 -9.91
CA GLU A 127 -24.04 8.04 -11.31
C GLU A 127 -22.61 8.51 -11.65
N ASP A 128 -21.74 8.61 -10.64
CA ASP A 128 -20.39 9.15 -10.78
C ASP A 128 -19.47 8.08 -11.43
N PRO A 129 -18.75 8.41 -12.53
CA PRO A 129 -17.86 7.48 -13.24
C PRO A 129 -16.95 6.63 -12.34
N ARG A 130 -16.41 7.21 -11.27
CA ARG A 130 -15.55 6.51 -10.29
C ARG A 130 -16.23 5.31 -9.61
N CYS A 131 -17.56 5.24 -9.61
CA CYS A 131 -18.33 4.16 -8.99
C CYS A 131 -18.90 3.13 -9.97
N TRP A 132 -18.81 3.33 -11.29
CA TRP A 132 -19.37 2.39 -12.26
C TRP A 132 -18.47 2.11 -13.47
N LEU A 133 -17.68 3.08 -13.92
CA LEU A 133 -16.88 3.01 -15.15
C LEU A 133 -15.54 2.30 -14.94
N VAL A 134 -14.99 2.33 -13.73
CA VAL A 134 -13.69 1.71 -13.42
C VAL A 134 -13.67 0.21 -13.74
N PRO A 135 -12.54 -0.35 -14.20
CA PRO A 135 -12.43 -1.74 -14.62
C PRO A 135 -12.93 -2.73 -13.57
N PHE A 136 -13.56 -3.80 -14.04
CA PHE A 136 -13.80 -4.97 -13.20
C PHE A 136 -12.47 -5.66 -12.88
N SER A 137 -12.45 -6.35 -11.74
CA SER A 137 -11.27 -7.09 -11.32
C SER A 137 -10.99 -8.25 -12.29
N ASN A 138 -9.71 -8.61 -12.39
CA ASN A 138 -9.24 -9.74 -13.17
C ASN A 138 -9.21 -11.06 -12.37
N LEU A 139 -9.81 -11.09 -11.18
CA LEU A 139 -9.91 -12.30 -10.37
C LEU A 139 -10.82 -13.34 -11.05
N PRO A 140 -10.60 -14.64 -10.81
CA PRO A 140 -11.47 -15.68 -11.33
C PRO A 140 -12.93 -15.47 -10.94
N ARG A 141 -13.85 -15.77 -11.87
CA ARG A 141 -15.29 -15.78 -11.57
C ARG A 141 -15.56 -16.68 -10.35
N TYR A 142 -16.37 -16.18 -9.42
CA TYR A 142 -16.66 -16.84 -8.14
C TYR A 142 -15.51 -16.85 -7.12
N LYS A 143 -14.58 -15.89 -7.19
CA LYS A 143 -13.45 -15.76 -6.24
C LYS A 143 -13.89 -15.72 -4.76
N TRP A 144 -15.06 -15.16 -4.48
CA TRP A 144 -15.65 -15.03 -3.14
C TRP A 144 -16.75 -16.06 -2.88
N GLY A 145 -16.76 -17.17 -3.64
CA GLY A 145 -17.73 -18.26 -3.51
C GLY A 145 -19.01 -18.03 -4.31
N PRO A 146 -20.05 -18.85 -4.09
CA PRO A 146 -21.33 -18.80 -4.82
C PRO A 146 -22.06 -17.45 -4.72
N LYS A 147 -21.76 -16.67 -3.67
CA LYS A 147 -22.32 -15.33 -3.44
C LYS A 147 -21.54 -14.20 -4.12
N THR A 148 -20.49 -14.51 -4.89
CA THR A 148 -19.71 -13.50 -5.60
C THR A 148 -20.62 -12.58 -6.42
N ASP A 149 -20.49 -11.27 -6.21
CA ASP A 149 -21.26 -10.21 -6.86
C ASP A 149 -22.80 -10.32 -6.70
N ASN A 150 -23.29 -10.88 -5.59
CA ASN A 150 -24.72 -10.92 -5.27
C ASN A 150 -25.31 -9.58 -4.78
N GLY A 151 -24.52 -8.50 -4.82
CA GLY A 151 -24.87 -7.17 -4.30
C GLY A 151 -24.40 -6.89 -2.87
N GLU A 152 -23.97 -7.91 -2.12
CA GLU A 152 -23.34 -7.70 -0.81
C GLU A 152 -21.85 -7.33 -1.00
N LEU A 153 -21.44 -6.20 -0.43
CA LEU A 153 -20.06 -5.71 -0.59
C LEU A 153 -19.00 -6.68 -0.08
N VAL A 154 -19.31 -7.52 0.91
CA VAL A 154 -18.37 -8.52 1.42
C VAL A 154 -17.98 -9.54 0.33
N PHE A 155 -18.92 -9.96 -0.51
CA PHE A 155 -18.68 -10.92 -1.60
C PHE A 155 -18.38 -10.25 -2.95
N SER A 156 -18.23 -8.93 -2.98
CA SER A 156 -17.87 -8.21 -4.21
C SER A 156 -16.36 -8.23 -4.42
N ASP A 157 -15.93 -8.18 -5.68
CA ASP A 157 -14.53 -7.92 -5.99
C ASP A 157 -14.09 -6.53 -5.49
N SER A 158 -12.82 -6.44 -5.09
CA SER A 158 -12.18 -5.14 -4.91
C SER A 158 -11.95 -4.53 -6.27
N ARG A 159 -12.30 -3.25 -6.47
CA ARG A 159 -11.94 -2.52 -7.69
C ARG A 159 -11.89 -1.01 -7.56
N PHE A 160 -12.41 -0.46 -6.47
CA PHE A 160 -12.51 0.97 -6.29
C PHE A 160 -11.24 1.48 -5.62
N LEU A 161 -10.59 2.46 -6.24
CA LEU A 161 -9.33 3.01 -5.73
C LEU A 161 -9.47 3.51 -4.28
N ASN A 162 -8.54 3.10 -3.43
CA ASN A 162 -8.35 3.61 -2.07
C ASN A 162 -7.09 4.50 -2.01
N SER A 163 -7.22 5.73 -1.52
CA SER A 163 -6.11 6.72 -1.52
C SER A 163 -5.14 6.61 -0.32
N GLY A 164 -5.33 5.61 0.54
CA GLY A 164 -4.50 5.42 1.73
C GLY A 164 -3.18 4.70 1.45
N THR A 165 -2.96 4.18 0.24
CA THR A 165 -1.66 3.61 -0.16
C THR A 165 -1.44 3.77 -1.66
N VAL A 166 -0.21 4.17 -2.03
CA VAL A 166 0.30 4.12 -3.40
C VAL A 166 1.76 3.71 -3.40
N ILE A 167 2.17 2.91 -4.39
CA ILE A 167 3.57 2.64 -4.71
C ILE A 167 3.82 2.88 -6.21
N GLY A 168 4.93 3.55 -6.53
CA GLY A 168 5.33 3.80 -7.91
C GLY A 168 6.52 4.75 -8.05
N PRO A 169 6.99 5.01 -9.27
CA PRO A 169 8.15 5.87 -9.51
C PRO A 169 7.85 7.32 -9.12
N LEU A 170 8.87 7.99 -8.58
CA LEU A 170 8.79 9.38 -8.12
C LEU A 170 8.27 10.32 -9.23
N GLY A 171 8.75 10.13 -10.47
CA GLY A 171 8.38 10.96 -11.62
C GLY A 171 6.90 10.88 -11.95
N ASP A 172 6.36 9.66 -12.06
CA ASP A 172 4.94 9.44 -12.38
C ASP A 172 4.04 9.94 -11.25
N LEU A 173 4.46 9.74 -9.99
CA LEU A 173 3.70 10.19 -8.84
C LEU A 173 3.63 11.72 -8.75
N ARG A 174 4.71 12.44 -9.12
CA ARG A 174 4.70 13.92 -9.24
C ARG A 174 3.66 14.39 -10.25
N ILE A 175 3.69 13.83 -11.46
CA ILE A 175 2.76 14.17 -12.54
C ILE A 175 1.31 13.96 -12.06
N PHE A 176 1.06 12.82 -11.42
CA PHE A 176 -0.28 12.49 -10.96
C PHE A 176 -0.79 13.38 -9.82
N ILE A 177 0.06 13.69 -8.83
CA ILE A 177 -0.31 14.58 -7.72
C ILE A 177 -0.55 16.01 -8.22
N ASP A 178 0.24 16.48 -9.19
CA ASP A 178 0.01 17.78 -9.84
C ASP A 178 -1.33 17.83 -10.58
N ALA A 179 -1.64 16.79 -11.36
CA ALA A 179 -2.93 16.67 -12.04
C ALA A 179 -4.10 16.63 -11.04
N THR A 180 -3.93 15.95 -9.91
CA THR A 180 -4.95 15.88 -8.85
C THR A 180 -5.18 17.25 -8.21
N LEU A 181 -4.13 17.99 -7.87
CA LEU A 181 -4.24 19.33 -7.30
C LEU A 181 -4.80 20.34 -8.31
N GLN A 182 -4.50 20.17 -9.60
CA GLN A 182 -5.08 20.98 -10.67
C GLN A 182 -6.58 20.70 -10.82
N LEU A 183 -7.00 19.42 -10.84
CA LEU A 183 -8.41 19.05 -10.83
C LEU A 183 -9.15 19.69 -9.65
N ILE A 184 -8.57 19.61 -8.45
CA ILE A 184 -9.14 20.26 -7.26
C ILE A 184 -9.31 21.76 -7.52
N LYS A 185 -8.25 22.46 -7.98
CA LYS A 185 -8.32 23.90 -8.25
C LYS A 185 -9.45 24.25 -9.23
N ASP A 186 -9.68 23.43 -10.24
CA ASP A 186 -10.64 23.69 -11.30
C ASP A 186 -12.08 23.34 -10.93
N THR A 187 -12.29 22.37 -10.02
CA THR A 187 -13.62 21.86 -9.68
C THR A 187 -14.00 22.01 -8.21
N TRP A 188 -13.20 22.72 -7.41
CA TRP A 188 -13.47 22.88 -5.99
C TRP A 188 -14.77 23.66 -5.77
N ASP A 189 -15.67 23.07 -5.00
CA ASP A 189 -16.95 23.64 -4.62
C ASP A 189 -17.10 23.50 -3.09
N PRO A 190 -17.16 24.60 -2.32
CA PRO A 190 -17.30 24.52 -0.85
C PRO A 190 -18.58 23.81 -0.42
N ASP A 191 -19.64 23.86 -1.23
CA ASP A 191 -20.95 23.29 -0.92
C ASP A 191 -21.00 21.79 -1.24
N PHE A 192 -20.05 21.28 -2.03
CA PHE A 192 -19.96 19.86 -2.33
C PHE A 192 -19.46 19.07 -1.12
N LYS A 193 -20.27 18.16 -0.57
CA LYS A 193 -19.94 17.39 0.66
C LYS A 193 -18.59 16.66 0.66
N PHE A 194 -18.03 16.31 -0.51
CA PHE A 194 -16.74 15.63 -0.62
C PHE A 194 -15.63 16.52 -1.20
N HIS A 195 -15.78 17.85 -1.18
CA HIS A 195 -14.79 18.81 -1.68
C HIS A 195 -13.40 18.69 -1.05
N ASN A 196 -13.33 17.97 0.06
CA ASN A 196 -12.19 17.76 0.93
C ASN A 196 -11.68 16.31 0.92
N SER A 197 -12.23 15.43 0.07
CA SER A 197 -11.80 14.02 -0.04
C SER A 197 -10.70 13.86 -1.07
N ASP A 198 -9.50 13.50 -0.65
CA ASP A 198 -8.40 13.09 -1.54
C ASP A 198 -8.82 11.91 -2.43
N GLN A 199 -9.47 10.90 -1.86
CA GLN A 199 -9.97 9.73 -2.59
C GLN A 199 -10.97 10.12 -3.68
N TYR A 200 -11.83 11.12 -3.44
CA TYR A 200 -12.75 11.60 -4.48
C TYR A 200 -12.00 12.01 -5.74
N TYR A 201 -11.07 12.97 -5.63
CA TYR A 201 -10.34 13.52 -6.76
C TYR A 201 -9.38 12.53 -7.41
N ILE A 202 -8.67 11.72 -6.62
CA ILE A 202 -7.76 10.70 -7.14
C ILE A 202 -8.53 9.67 -7.96
N SER A 203 -9.65 9.12 -7.46
CA SER A 203 -10.40 8.14 -8.27
C SER A 203 -11.13 8.78 -9.45
N THR A 204 -11.41 10.09 -9.43
CA THR A 204 -11.94 10.81 -10.60
C THR A 204 -10.94 10.78 -11.75
N LEU A 205 -9.65 11.01 -11.49
CA LEU A 205 -8.62 10.87 -12.51
C LEU A 205 -8.42 9.41 -12.96
N TYR A 206 -8.56 8.44 -12.05
CA TYR A 206 -8.58 7.03 -12.43
C TYR A 206 -9.70 6.70 -13.40
N ALA A 207 -10.94 7.12 -13.10
CA ALA A 207 -12.06 6.93 -14.01
C ALA A 207 -11.86 7.66 -15.34
N ARG A 208 -11.22 8.84 -15.33
CA ARG A 208 -10.90 9.59 -16.55
C ARG A 208 -9.89 8.86 -17.44
N GLN A 209 -8.85 8.27 -16.85
CA GLN A 209 -7.90 7.43 -17.58
C GLN A 209 -8.61 6.26 -18.27
N GLU A 210 -9.39 5.50 -17.50
CA GLU A 210 -10.07 4.30 -18.01
C GLU A 210 -11.15 4.63 -19.05
N TYR A 211 -11.80 5.80 -18.91
CA TYR A 211 -12.67 6.33 -19.93
C TYR A 211 -11.92 6.62 -21.23
N GLN A 212 -10.79 7.32 -21.19
CA GLN A 212 -10.01 7.59 -22.40
C GLN A 212 -9.51 6.29 -23.04
N ARG A 213 -8.99 5.35 -22.25
CA ARG A 213 -8.58 4.03 -22.76
C ARG A 213 -9.73 3.28 -23.42
N THR A 214 -10.95 3.43 -22.92
CA THR A 214 -12.16 2.85 -23.52
C THR A 214 -12.47 3.52 -24.86
N LEU A 215 -12.41 4.86 -24.96
CA LEU A 215 -12.60 5.56 -26.22
C LEU A 215 -11.55 5.16 -27.26
N ASP A 216 -10.29 5.03 -26.86
CA ASP A 216 -9.19 4.64 -27.75
C ASP A 216 -9.38 3.23 -28.34
N LEU A 217 -10.06 2.35 -27.62
CA LEU A 217 -10.40 1.00 -28.07
C LEU A 217 -11.64 0.95 -28.98
N ASN A 218 -12.42 2.03 -29.05
CA ASN A 218 -13.73 2.08 -29.70
C ASN A 218 -13.85 3.32 -30.61
N ASP A 219 -12.80 3.63 -31.36
CA ASP A 219 -12.77 4.70 -32.37
C ASP A 219 -13.25 6.08 -31.87
N GLY A 220 -12.97 6.40 -30.60
CA GLY A 220 -13.35 7.68 -29.98
C GLY A 220 -14.76 7.73 -29.40
N GLU A 221 -15.51 6.63 -29.46
CA GLU A 221 -16.87 6.48 -28.94
C GLU A 221 -16.91 5.63 -27.69
N PHE A 222 -17.81 5.98 -26.75
CA PHE A 222 -18.00 5.15 -25.57
C PHE A 222 -18.99 4.02 -25.91
N PRO A 223 -18.62 2.75 -25.71
CA PRO A 223 -19.49 1.64 -26.04
C PRO A 223 -20.64 1.52 -25.03
N GLY A 224 -21.87 1.48 -25.54
CA GLY A 224 -23.06 1.14 -24.77
C GLY A 224 -23.87 2.32 -24.22
N ASP A 225 -25.09 2.01 -23.77
CA ASP A 225 -25.99 2.98 -23.14
C ASP A 225 -25.56 3.25 -21.70
N ILE A 226 -25.33 4.52 -21.37
CA ILE A 226 -24.93 4.97 -20.04
C ILE A 226 -26.12 5.09 -19.07
N GLY A 227 -27.36 4.99 -19.55
CA GLY A 227 -28.56 4.90 -18.70
C GLY A 227 -28.73 6.09 -17.74
N GLY A 228 -28.36 7.30 -18.19
CA GLY A 228 -28.40 8.53 -17.39
C GLY A 228 -27.18 8.77 -16.49
N ARG A 229 -26.22 7.85 -16.43
CA ARG A 229 -24.97 8.04 -15.68
C ARG A 229 -24.11 9.12 -16.32
N LYS A 230 -23.21 9.72 -15.53
CA LYS A 230 -22.26 10.73 -16.01
C LYS A 230 -21.05 10.06 -16.63
N LEU A 231 -20.46 10.67 -17.65
CA LEU A 231 -19.16 10.32 -18.22
C LEU A 231 -18.10 11.35 -17.78
N PRO A 232 -16.81 10.95 -17.68
CA PRO A 232 -15.72 11.91 -17.51
C PRO A 232 -15.60 12.89 -18.69
N ARG A 233 -14.95 14.03 -18.46
CA ARG A 233 -14.59 14.98 -19.52
C ARG A 233 -13.69 14.29 -20.56
N LYS A 234 -14.08 14.35 -21.84
CA LYS A 234 -13.26 13.86 -22.97
C LYS A 234 -11.93 14.61 -23.03
N LYS A 235 -10.90 13.98 -23.59
CA LYS A 235 -9.65 14.66 -23.95
C LYS A 235 -9.95 15.79 -24.93
N GLU A 236 -9.50 17.00 -24.62
CA GLU A 236 -9.73 18.19 -25.47
C GLU A 236 -8.68 18.32 -26.57
N ASP A 237 -7.40 18.18 -26.22
CA ASP A 237 -6.27 18.27 -27.14
C ASP A 237 -5.09 17.40 -26.68
N GLU A 238 -3.97 17.44 -27.38
CA GLU A 238 -2.77 16.63 -27.07
C GLU A 238 -2.11 16.99 -25.73
N ASN A 239 -2.27 18.23 -25.24
CA ASN A 239 -1.72 18.67 -23.96
C ASN A 239 -2.60 18.24 -22.78
N ASP A 240 -3.85 17.82 -23.04
CA ASP A 240 -4.77 17.31 -22.03
C ASP A 240 -4.43 15.86 -21.66
N VAL A 241 -3.58 15.72 -20.64
CA VAL A 241 -3.14 14.43 -20.11
C VAL A 241 -4.33 13.65 -19.55
N THR A 242 -4.44 12.39 -19.97
CA THR A 242 -5.48 11.44 -19.53
C THR A 242 -4.89 10.10 -19.07
N GLU A 243 -3.70 9.77 -19.55
CA GLU A 243 -2.95 8.59 -19.12
C GLU A 243 -2.02 8.96 -17.96
N TYR A 244 -2.32 8.45 -16.76
CA TYR A 244 -1.59 8.72 -15.51
C TYR A 244 -0.91 7.46 -14.95
N HIS A 245 -0.89 6.38 -15.74
CA HIS A 245 -0.33 5.08 -15.41
C HIS A 245 -0.92 4.42 -14.15
N LEU A 246 -2.18 4.69 -13.85
CA LEU A 246 -2.85 4.19 -12.64
C LEU A 246 -3.27 2.73 -12.78
N LEU A 247 -3.10 1.97 -11.70
CA LEU A 247 -3.66 0.63 -11.51
C LEU A 247 -4.05 0.43 -10.03
N VAL A 248 -4.85 -0.60 -9.75
CA VAL A 248 -5.30 -0.94 -8.39
C VAL A 248 -4.98 -2.40 -8.03
N ASP A 249 -4.72 -2.67 -6.75
CA ASP A 249 -4.37 -4.00 -6.23
C ASP A 249 -5.59 -4.92 -6.03
N PHE A 250 -6.22 -5.37 -7.11
CA PHE A 250 -7.43 -6.20 -7.07
C PHE A 250 -7.34 -7.42 -6.12
N SER A 251 -6.15 -8.01 -6.00
CA SER A 251 -5.91 -9.26 -5.28
C SER A 251 -5.48 -9.07 -3.81
N TYR A 252 -5.33 -7.83 -3.33
CA TYR A 252 -4.75 -7.54 -2.02
C TYR A 252 -3.35 -8.16 -1.83
N SER A 253 -2.54 -8.15 -2.88
CA SER A 253 -1.16 -8.67 -2.84
C SER A 253 -0.23 -7.71 -2.08
N ILE A 254 -0.47 -6.40 -2.19
CA ILE A 254 0.24 -5.37 -1.45
C ILE A 254 -0.61 -4.90 -0.26
N THR A 255 -1.77 -4.30 -0.49
CA THR A 255 -2.52 -3.59 0.57
C THR A 255 -3.90 -4.20 0.80
N GLN A 256 -4.11 -4.77 1.98
CA GLN A 256 -5.40 -5.27 2.43
C GLN A 256 -6.16 -4.19 3.21
N THR A 257 -7.26 -3.68 2.65
CA THR A 257 -8.21 -2.82 3.37
C THR A 257 -9.15 -3.66 4.24
N GLN A 258 -9.50 -3.21 5.44
CA GLN A 258 -10.35 -3.97 6.36
C GLN A 258 -11.83 -3.96 5.97
N CYS A 259 -12.35 -2.80 5.53
CA CYS A 259 -13.78 -2.63 5.36
C CYS A 259 -14.34 -3.60 4.32
N HIS A 260 -15.38 -4.35 4.71
CA HIS A 260 -15.99 -5.44 3.93
C HIS A 260 -15.06 -6.63 3.60
N ASN A 261 -13.86 -6.68 4.18
CA ASN A 261 -12.92 -7.78 4.00
C ASN A 261 -12.70 -8.61 5.27
N ASP A 262 -13.18 -8.15 6.43
CA ASP A 262 -13.02 -8.79 7.73
C ASP A 262 -13.35 -10.28 7.71
N ARG A 263 -14.41 -10.66 6.98
CA ARG A 263 -14.79 -12.05 6.75
C ARG A 263 -13.68 -12.92 6.14
N PHE A 264 -12.85 -12.37 5.27
CA PHE A 264 -11.80 -13.10 4.54
C PHE A 264 -10.39 -12.89 5.10
N MET A 265 -10.24 -12.13 6.18
CA MET A 265 -8.92 -11.87 6.79
C MET A 265 -8.68 -12.85 7.94
N ARG A 266 -7.61 -13.64 7.85
CA ARG A 266 -7.20 -14.59 8.90
C ARG A 266 -5.71 -14.46 9.22
N LYS A 267 -5.35 -14.63 10.48
CA LYS A 267 -3.95 -14.83 10.88
C LYS A 267 -3.65 -16.32 10.82
N LEU A 268 -2.97 -16.75 9.75
CA LEU A 268 -2.67 -18.15 9.48
C LEU A 268 -1.24 -18.50 9.88
N GLN A 269 -1.06 -19.74 10.32
CA GLN A 269 0.25 -20.31 10.62
C GLN A 269 0.59 -21.35 9.56
N TYR A 270 1.70 -21.14 8.85
CA TYR A 270 2.15 -21.96 7.71
C TYR A 270 2.98 -23.14 8.19
N LYS A 271 2.38 -23.93 9.08
CA LYS A 271 3.07 -24.94 9.90
C LYS A 271 3.29 -26.28 9.22
N ASN A 272 2.71 -26.54 8.05
CA ASN A 272 2.91 -27.82 7.37
C ASN A 272 4.35 -27.95 6.85
N HIS A 273 4.78 -29.17 6.53
CA HIS A 273 6.16 -29.44 6.09
C HIS A 273 6.51 -28.74 4.77
N ASP A 274 5.51 -28.45 3.95
CA ASP A 274 5.57 -27.73 2.68
C ASP A 274 5.29 -26.22 2.83
N LEU A 275 5.27 -25.69 4.05
CA LEU A 275 4.94 -24.30 4.37
C LEU A 275 3.52 -23.91 3.91
N THR A 276 2.57 -24.83 3.96
CA THR A 276 1.15 -24.52 3.77
C THR A 276 0.43 -24.25 5.08
N ALA A 277 -0.64 -23.46 5.00
CA ALA A 277 -1.66 -23.32 6.03
C ALA A 277 -2.98 -23.88 5.52
N THR A 278 -3.64 -24.75 6.30
CA THR A 278 -4.94 -25.33 5.94
C THR A 278 -6.07 -24.45 6.45
N VAL A 279 -6.93 -23.99 5.54
CA VAL A 279 -8.17 -23.27 5.85
C VAL A 279 -9.28 -24.30 6.03
N VAL A 280 -9.85 -24.35 7.23
CA VAL A 280 -10.92 -25.30 7.60
C VAL A 280 -12.28 -24.63 7.81
N GLU A 281 -12.31 -23.30 7.75
CA GLU A 281 -13.52 -22.50 7.91
C GLU A 281 -14.15 -22.19 6.55
N ASP A 282 -15.46 -22.41 6.45
CA ASP A 282 -16.25 -22.08 5.27
C ASP A 282 -16.59 -20.58 5.21
N ALA A 283 -15.57 -19.74 5.04
CA ALA A 283 -15.75 -18.31 4.87
C ALA A 283 -16.45 -17.95 3.54
N LEU A 284 -16.45 -18.86 2.56
CA LEU A 284 -17.06 -18.67 1.24
C LEU A 284 -18.55 -19.06 1.18
N GLU A 285 -19.09 -19.62 2.26
CA GLU A 285 -20.48 -20.12 2.37
C GLU A 285 -20.83 -21.17 1.31
N GLU A 286 -19.90 -22.09 1.04
CA GLU A 286 -20.08 -23.21 0.11
C GLU A 286 -20.93 -24.35 0.72
N GLY A 287 -21.15 -24.34 2.03
CA GLY A 287 -21.97 -25.30 2.76
C GLY A 287 -21.45 -26.73 2.60
N LYS A 288 -22.31 -27.64 2.12
CA LYS A 288 -21.93 -29.05 1.92
C LYS A 288 -20.82 -29.26 0.88
N SER A 289 -20.61 -28.27 0.00
CA SER A 289 -19.57 -28.29 -1.02
C SER A 289 -18.22 -27.84 -0.49
N PHE A 290 -18.16 -27.17 0.67
CA PHE A 290 -16.92 -26.69 1.25
C PHE A 290 -15.95 -27.86 1.47
N ARG A 291 -14.71 -27.67 1.04
CA ARG A 291 -13.61 -28.58 1.32
C ARG A 291 -12.45 -27.75 1.86
N PRO A 292 -11.82 -28.18 2.98
CA PRO A 292 -10.60 -27.53 3.44
C PRO A 292 -9.57 -27.45 2.32
N TYR A 293 -8.93 -26.30 2.20
CA TYR A 293 -7.92 -26.05 1.16
C TYR A 293 -6.67 -25.44 1.78
N ASN A 294 -5.55 -25.61 1.09
CA ASN A 294 -4.26 -25.10 1.53
C ASN A 294 -3.94 -23.77 0.85
N ILE A 295 -3.33 -22.88 1.61
CA ILE A 295 -2.67 -21.67 1.11
C ILE A 295 -1.16 -21.88 1.29
N GLN A 296 -0.42 -21.71 0.20
CA GLN A 296 1.03 -21.84 0.18
C GLN A 296 1.68 -20.53 0.59
N MET A 297 2.66 -20.57 1.50
CA MET A 297 3.58 -19.45 1.70
C MET A 297 4.50 -19.36 0.48
N PRO A 298 4.62 -18.19 -0.19
CA PRO A 298 5.59 -17.99 -1.25
C PRO A 298 7.02 -18.26 -0.76
N SER A 299 7.82 -18.94 -1.57
CA SER A 299 9.21 -19.25 -1.22
C SER A 299 10.05 -17.99 -1.02
N SER A 300 9.81 -16.93 -1.81
CA SER A 300 10.46 -15.63 -1.63
C SER A 300 10.18 -15.05 -0.25
N LEU A 301 8.92 -15.10 0.21
CA LEU A 301 8.54 -14.66 1.55
C LEU A 301 9.21 -15.50 2.65
N TYR A 302 9.23 -16.83 2.53
CA TYR A 302 9.95 -17.68 3.49
C TYR A 302 11.43 -17.29 3.62
N GLN A 303 12.10 -17.07 2.49
CA GLN A 303 13.50 -16.65 2.46
C GLN A 303 13.70 -15.26 3.07
N ALA A 304 12.78 -14.32 2.82
CA ALA A 304 12.81 -12.97 3.39
C ALA A 304 12.67 -12.99 4.91
N MET A 305 11.72 -13.77 5.42
CA MET A 305 11.56 -13.96 6.87
C MET A 305 12.79 -14.64 7.48
N SER A 306 13.36 -15.65 6.81
CA SER A 306 14.59 -16.30 7.27
C SER A 306 15.77 -15.32 7.36
N ARG A 307 15.90 -14.38 6.39
CA ARG A 307 16.91 -13.31 6.45
C ARG A 307 16.68 -12.35 7.62
N LEU A 308 15.43 -12.00 7.93
CA LEU A 308 15.13 -11.22 9.14
C LEU A 308 15.59 -11.94 10.40
N TYR A 309 15.29 -13.23 10.51
CA TYR A 309 15.75 -14.05 11.62
C TYR A 309 17.29 -14.08 11.71
N ASP A 310 17.98 -14.26 10.59
CA ASP A 310 19.44 -14.31 10.54
C ASP A 310 20.10 -12.95 10.85
N SER A 311 19.36 -11.84 10.71
CA SER A 311 19.84 -10.50 11.04
C SER A 311 19.86 -10.19 12.55
N LEU A 312 19.18 -11.02 13.36
CA LEU A 312 19.15 -10.90 14.83
C LEU A 312 20.46 -11.40 15.44
N LEU A 313 20.94 -10.73 16.49
CA LEU A 313 22.13 -11.15 17.23
C LEU A 313 21.83 -12.40 18.08
N GLY A 314 22.85 -13.18 18.41
CA GLY A 314 22.69 -14.53 18.95
C GLY A 314 21.88 -14.62 20.26
N ASP A 315 22.02 -13.64 21.16
CA ASP A 315 21.28 -13.53 22.41
C ASP A 315 19.86 -12.96 22.24
N GLU A 316 19.62 -12.22 21.16
CA GLU A 316 18.32 -11.64 20.80
C GLU A 316 17.46 -12.55 19.92
N ARG A 317 18.08 -13.57 19.32
CA ARG A 317 17.46 -14.46 18.35
C ARG A 317 16.60 -15.52 19.05
N PRO A 318 15.42 -15.87 18.50
CA PRO A 318 14.63 -16.99 19.02
C PRO A 318 15.45 -18.29 19.05
N SER A 319 15.29 -19.07 20.12
CA SER A 319 16.05 -20.31 20.35
C SER A 319 15.76 -21.43 19.35
N MET A 320 14.60 -21.39 18.71
CA MET A 320 14.22 -22.30 17.62
C MET A 320 14.95 -21.94 16.32
N SER A 321 15.14 -22.90 15.42
CA SER A 321 15.76 -22.65 14.12
C SER A 321 14.96 -21.66 13.27
N ALA A 322 15.57 -21.03 12.25
CA ALA A 322 14.90 -20.13 11.31
C ALA A 322 13.63 -20.77 10.72
N ASN A 323 13.72 -22.04 10.31
CA ASN A 323 12.60 -22.78 9.75
C ASN A 323 11.44 -22.95 10.75
N GLU A 324 11.76 -23.35 11.98
CA GLU A 324 10.74 -23.50 13.04
C GLU A 324 10.13 -22.15 13.41
N TRP A 325 10.93 -21.10 13.45
CA TRP A 325 10.48 -19.74 13.70
C TRP A 325 9.52 -19.25 12.63
N VAL A 326 9.88 -19.32 11.34
CA VAL A 326 8.98 -18.89 10.26
C VAL A 326 7.66 -19.68 10.30
N ARG A 327 7.72 -20.99 10.55
CA ARG A 327 6.53 -21.85 10.71
C ARG A 327 5.73 -21.52 11.97
N SER A 328 6.32 -20.90 12.99
CA SER A 328 5.61 -20.50 14.20
C SER A 328 4.83 -19.19 14.02
N LEU A 329 5.18 -18.36 13.04
CA LEU A 329 4.56 -17.05 12.83
C LEU A 329 3.10 -17.16 12.38
N ARG A 330 2.30 -16.19 12.82
CA ARG A 330 0.92 -15.99 12.38
C ARG A 330 0.86 -14.78 11.47
N LEU A 331 0.68 -15.02 10.17
CA LEU A 331 0.65 -13.99 9.15
C LEU A 331 -0.79 -13.73 8.70
N GLY A 332 -1.17 -12.46 8.72
CA GLY A 332 -2.39 -11.94 8.14
C GLY A 332 -2.46 -12.28 6.66
N THR A 333 -3.53 -12.98 6.31
CA THR A 333 -3.75 -13.58 4.99
C THR A 333 -5.19 -13.32 4.59
N ASN A 334 -5.40 -12.93 3.33
CA ASN A 334 -6.72 -12.96 2.73
C ASN A 334 -6.99 -14.36 2.20
N ILE A 335 -7.94 -15.08 2.79
CA ILE A 335 -8.21 -16.48 2.40
C ILE A 335 -8.97 -16.60 1.07
N GLY A 336 -9.67 -15.55 0.64
CA GLY A 336 -10.33 -15.51 -0.67
C GLY A 336 -9.31 -15.31 -1.81
N THR A 337 -8.44 -14.30 -1.70
CA THR A 337 -7.38 -14.07 -2.70
C THR A 337 -6.22 -15.03 -2.56
N ARG A 338 -6.05 -15.62 -1.38
CA ARG A 338 -4.93 -16.49 -0.96
C ARG A 338 -3.60 -15.76 -0.82
N ASN A 339 -3.65 -14.44 -0.65
CA ASN A 339 -2.45 -13.61 -0.49
C ASN A 339 -2.15 -13.34 0.98
N ILE A 340 -0.87 -13.53 1.36
CA ILE A 340 -0.30 -12.96 2.58
C ILE A 340 0.01 -11.49 2.26
N TYR A 341 -0.87 -10.57 2.63
CA TYR A 341 -0.78 -9.16 2.25
C TYR A 341 0.42 -8.46 2.92
N ALA A 342 0.98 -7.46 2.25
CA ALA A 342 2.13 -6.73 2.77
C ALA A 342 1.76 -5.65 3.78
N PHE A 343 0.65 -4.96 3.52
CA PHE A 343 0.13 -3.91 4.36
C PHE A 343 -1.29 -4.23 4.80
N TYR A 344 -1.55 -3.98 6.08
CA TYR A 344 -2.89 -3.94 6.64
C TYR A 344 -3.35 -2.48 6.73
N HIS A 345 -4.47 -2.13 6.09
CA HIS A 345 -5.08 -0.80 6.17
C HIS A 345 -6.41 -0.88 6.93
N ASN A 346 -6.48 -0.26 8.11
CA ASN A 346 -7.62 -0.31 9.03
C ASN A 346 -8.74 0.66 8.62
N THR A 347 -9.32 0.43 7.46
CA THR A 347 -10.47 1.20 6.96
C THR A 347 -11.74 0.92 7.78
N CYS A 348 -12.65 1.89 7.79
CA CYS A 348 -13.88 1.92 8.61
C CYS A 348 -13.60 2.09 10.13
N SER A 349 -13.67 1.03 10.94
CA SER A 349 -13.49 1.18 12.40
C SER A 349 -12.01 1.20 12.81
N LYS A 350 -11.51 2.36 13.24
CA LYS A 350 -10.11 2.55 13.64
C LYS A 350 -9.79 2.16 15.09
N LYS A 351 -10.78 1.71 15.88
CA LYS A 351 -10.65 1.55 17.34
C LYS A 351 -9.57 0.55 17.77
N ALA A 352 -9.39 -0.55 17.04
CA ALA A 352 -8.48 -1.65 17.40
C ALA A 352 -7.12 -1.60 16.68
N PHE A 353 -6.71 -0.44 16.15
CA PHE A 353 -5.48 -0.37 15.34
C PHE A 353 -4.23 -0.74 16.12
N VAL A 354 -4.07 -0.20 17.33
CA VAL A 354 -2.91 -0.45 18.19
C VAL A 354 -2.93 -1.90 18.68
N ASP A 355 -4.10 -2.45 19.00
CA ASP A 355 -4.24 -3.86 19.38
C ASP A 355 -3.75 -4.79 18.25
N LYS A 356 -4.07 -4.46 16.99
CA LYS A 356 -3.57 -5.22 15.83
C LYS A 356 -2.06 -5.15 15.67
N TYR A 357 -1.46 -4.02 16.03
CA TYR A 357 -0.01 -3.87 16.09
C TYR A 357 0.59 -4.76 17.18
N HIS A 358 0.02 -4.79 18.39
CA HIS A 358 0.46 -5.70 19.47
C HIS A 358 0.33 -7.18 19.09
N ASP A 359 -0.73 -7.54 18.37
CA ASP A 359 -0.95 -8.91 17.91
C ASP A 359 -0.08 -9.29 16.69
N SER A 360 0.79 -8.40 16.20
CA SER A 360 1.64 -8.67 15.04
C SER A 360 2.81 -9.60 15.39
N TRP A 361 3.21 -10.43 14.43
CA TRP A 361 4.25 -11.45 14.64
C TRP A 361 5.59 -10.88 15.13
N PHE A 362 5.90 -9.63 14.75
CA PHE A 362 7.14 -8.95 15.09
C PHE A 362 7.11 -8.28 16.46
N PHE A 363 5.94 -8.07 17.08
CA PHE A 363 5.86 -7.28 18.31
C PHE A 363 6.72 -7.85 19.46
N PRO A 364 6.76 -9.18 19.71
CA PRO A 364 7.67 -9.77 20.68
C PRO A 364 9.17 -9.56 20.38
N LEU A 365 9.51 -9.25 19.12
CA LEU A 365 10.87 -9.06 18.63
C LEU A 365 11.10 -7.62 18.15
N VAL A 366 10.25 -6.67 18.54
CA VAL A 366 10.27 -5.31 17.97
C VAL A 366 11.61 -4.62 18.19
N LYS A 367 12.16 -4.68 19.42
CA LYS A 367 13.45 -4.07 19.77
C LYS A 367 14.62 -4.66 18.96
N PRO A 368 14.87 -5.98 18.96
CA PRO A 368 16.00 -6.53 18.22
C PRO A 368 15.84 -6.38 16.70
N LEU A 369 14.61 -6.41 16.16
CA LEU A 369 14.36 -6.13 14.75
C LEU A 369 14.65 -4.66 14.38
N LEU A 370 14.30 -3.70 15.24
CA LEU A 370 14.64 -2.28 15.03
C LEU A 370 16.16 -2.07 15.02
N ARG A 371 16.89 -2.66 15.97
CA ARG A 371 18.38 -2.63 15.98
C ARG A 371 18.96 -3.25 14.70
N ALA A 372 18.40 -4.37 14.25
CA ALA A 372 18.82 -5.01 13.01
C ALA A 372 18.55 -4.14 11.78
N ALA A 373 17.44 -3.41 11.74
CA ALA A 373 17.14 -2.45 10.68
C ALA A 373 18.13 -1.28 10.66
N VAL A 374 18.48 -0.74 11.84
CA VAL A 374 19.49 0.33 11.97
C VAL A 374 20.84 -0.11 11.41
N ARG A 375 21.35 -1.27 11.86
CA ARG A 375 22.64 -1.82 11.41
C ARG A 375 22.71 -1.93 9.89
N ALA A 376 21.66 -2.44 9.27
CA ALA A 376 21.70 -2.65 7.83
C ALA A 376 21.69 -1.38 6.99
N ILE A 377 21.00 -0.33 7.43
CA ILE A 377 21.06 0.96 6.75
C ILE A 377 22.47 1.54 6.87
N GLN A 378 23.06 1.49 8.08
CA GLN A 378 24.43 1.95 8.34
C GLN A 378 25.48 1.17 7.52
N GLU A 379 25.30 -0.14 7.38
CA GLU A 379 26.12 -1.03 6.56
C GLU A 379 25.82 -0.93 5.06
N LYS A 380 24.83 -0.12 4.66
CA LYS A 380 24.40 0.06 3.26
C LYS A 380 24.04 -1.27 2.60
N GLN A 381 23.34 -2.14 3.32
CA GLN A 381 22.85 -3.39 2.76
C GLN A 381 21.78 -3.12 1.68
N PRO A 382 21.76 -3.87 0.57
CA PRO A 382 20.69 -3.77 -0.40
C PRO A 382 19.37 -4.24 0.21
N LEU A 383 18.26 -3.66 -0.25
CA LEU A 383 16.91 -4.02 0.20
C LEU A 383 16.52 -5.43 -0.24
N HIS A 384 17.10 -5.94 -1.33
CA HIS A 384 16.89 -7.30 -1.82
C HIS A 384 18.22 -7.90 -2.30
N PRO A 385 18.49 -9.20 -2.06
CA PRO A 385 19.79 -9.82 -2.38
C PRO A 385 20.03 -10.06 -3.87
N ARG A 386 18.99 -9.99 -4.71
CA ARG A 386 19.08 -10.16 -6.16
C ARG A 386 18.60 -8.89 -6.87
N LEU A 387 18.89 -8.79 -8.17
CA LEU A 387 18.30 -7.76 -9.00
C LEU A 387 16.78 -7.97 -9.11
N ILE A 388 16.01 -6.90 -8.93
CA ILE A 388 14.58 -6.86 -9.27
C ILE A 388 14.42 -5.84 -10.38
N ASN A 389 13.78 -6.26 -11.48
CA ASN A 389 13.65 -5.46 -12.69
C ASN A 389 15.02 -4.92 -13.19
N GLY A 390 16.06 -5.76 -13.11
CA GLY A 390 17.43 -5.43 -13.52
C GLY A 390 18.20 -4.47 -12.61
N ARG A 391 17.67 -4.11 -11.42
CA ARG A 391 18.26 -3.10 -10.53
C ARG A 391 18.57 -3.64 -9.13
N VAL A 392 19.62 -3.10 -8.51
CA VAL A 392 19.86 -3.22 -7.07
C VAL A 392 19.08 -2.12 -6.37
N TRP A 393 18.26 -2.49 -5.38
CA TRP A 393 17.44 -1.55 -4.63
C TRP A 393 18.10 -1.19 -3.31
N MET A 394 18.25 0.11 -3.05
CA MET A 394 18.94 0.65 -1.87
C MET A 394 18.01 1.59 -1.10
N ALA A 395 18.21 1.71 0.20
CA ALA A 395 17.59 2.79 0.97
C ALA A 395 18.20 4.14 0.54
N VAL A 396 17.36 5.09 0.12
CA VAL A 396 17.80 6.43 -0.30
C VAL A 396 18.41 7.22 0.86
N ASN A 397 17.79 7.12 2.03
CA ASN A 397 18.20 7.86 3.22
C ASN A 397 19.17 7.05 4.08
N GLN A 398 20.12 7.76 4.67
CA GLN A 398 21.05 7.27 5.67
C GLN A 398 20.76 7.95 7.00
N TYR A 399 21.04 7.26 8.11
CA TYR A 399 20.93 7.88 9.43
C TYR A 399 21.93 9.04 9.57
N PRO A 400 21.56 10.15 10.22
CA PRO A 400 22.49 11.27 10.45
C PRO A 400 23.77 10.82 11.17
N VAL A 401 24.92 11.36 10.75
CA VAL A 401 26.26 11.01 11.25
C VAL A 401 26.58 11.66 12.60
N SER A 402 25.61 12.30 13.28
CA SER A 402 25.89 12.91 14.59
C SER A 402 26.44 11.85 15.54
N SER A 403 27.47 12.23 16.31
CA SER A 403 28.27 11.35 17.17
C SER A 403 27.47 10.45 18.10
N ASP A 404 26.19 10.74 18.33
CA ASP A 404 25.26 9.82 18.93
C ASP A 404 23.93 9.79 18.11
N LEU A 405 23.71 8.79 17.25
CA LEU A 405 22.35 8.23 17.23
C LEU A 405 22.17 7.66 18.64
N GLN A 406 21.70 8.47 19.60
CA GLN A 406 21.46 8.01 20.98
C GLN A 406 20.38 6.93 21.04
N ASP A 407 19.71 6.69 19.90
CA ASP A 407 18.60 5.79 19.74
C ASP A 407 19.00 4.57 18.91
N GLU A 408 19.11 3.43 19.58
CA GLU A 408 19.40 2.14 18.96
C GLU A 408 18.26 1.61 18.07
N PHE A 409 17.09 2.26 18.07
CA PHE A 409 15.91 1.86 17.30
C PHE A 409 15.68 2.73 16.06
N GLY A 410 16.58 3.68 15.78
CA GLY A 410 16.53 4.51 14.59
C GLY A 410 15.61 5.73 14.76
N GLY A 411 14.77 6.00 13.76
CA GLY A 411 13.93 7.20 13.75
C GLY A 411 13.27 7.46 12.41
N VAL A 412 12.84 8.70 12.22
CA VAL A 412 12.13 9.17 11.02
C VAL A 412 12.70 10.48 10.55
N PHE A 413 12.64 10.71 9.24
CA PHE A 413 12.75 12.06 8.70
C PHE A 413 11.42 12.81 8.84
N THR A 414 11.46 14.13 8.77
CA THR A 414 10.26 14.96 8.63
C THR A 414 10.42 15.95 7.49
N ASP A 415 9.29 16.46 6.99
CA ASP A 415 9.28 17.55 6.03
C ASP A 415 9.30 18.95 6.68
N PHE A 416 9.66 19.03 7.96
CA PHE A 416 9.85 20.28 8.71
C PHE A 416 11.34 20.59 8.88
N GLU A 417 11.81 21.65 8.23
CA GLU A 417 13.24 21.97 8.11
C GLU A 417 13.97 22.14 9.45
N GLN A 418 13.28 22.63 10.49
CA GLN A 418 13.87 22.85 11.82
C GLN A 418 13.98 21.56 12.64
N GLU A 419 13.31 20.47 12.23
CA GLU A 419 13.36 19.17 12.89
C GLU A 419 13.45 18.04 11.85
N PRO A 420 14.53 18.00 11.04
CA PRO A 420 14.59 17.17 9.84
C PRO A 420 14.66 15.67 10.14
N PHE A 421 15.11 15.30 11.33
CA PHE A 421 15.17 13.92 11.81
C PHE A 421 14.75 13.85 13.28
N ILE A 422 13.93 12.86 13.63
CA ILE A 422 13.46 12.60 14.99
C ILE A 422 13.78 11.14 15.34
N PRO A 423 14.58 10.88 16.39
CA PRO A 423 14.79 9.53 16.91
C PRO A 423 13.48 8.88 17.36
N LEU A 424 13.33 7.57 17.18
CA LEU A 424 12.09 6.85 17.46
C LEU A 424 11.65 6.97 18.93
N GLN A 425 12.57 6.88 19.87
CA GLN A 425 12.35 7.05 21.30
C GLN A 425 11.86 8.46 21.64
N THR A 426 12.34 9.48 20.92
CA THR A 426 11.86 10.85 21.06
C THR A 426 10.47 11.01 20.44
N LEU A 427 10.26 10.49 19.23
CA LEU A 427 8.99 10.52 18.51
C LEU A 427 7.87 9.87 19.33
N CYS A 428 8.18 8.76 19.99
CA CYS A 428 7.23 7.88 20.66
C CYS A 428 7.32 7.92 22.19
N LYS A 429 7.98 8.94 22.77
CA LYS A 429 8.32 9.03 24.21
C LYS A 429 7.16 8.69 25.16
N GLU A 430 5.97 9.23 24.91
CA GLU A 430 4.78 9.01 25.76
C GLU A 430 4.09 7.66 25.51
N ASN A 431 4.51 6.92 24.49
CA ASN A 431 3.90 5.68 24.02
C ASN A 431 4.92 4.53 23.92
N LEU A 432 6.09 4.64 24.55
CA LEU A 432 7.15 3.63 24.43
C LEU A 432 6.69 2.25 24.92
N ALA A 433 5.87 2.20 25.97
CA ALA A 433 5.24 0.96 26.42
C ALA A 433 4.36 0.33 25.34
N ALA A 434 3.48 1.13 24.75
CA ALA A 434 2.57 0.68 23.70
C ALA A 434 3.29 0.33 22.39
N VAL A 435 4.45 0.91 22.09
CA VAL A 435 5.11 0.74 20.78
C VAL A 435 6.26 -0.26 20.86
N LEU A 436 7.05 -0.22 21.92
CA LEU A 436 8.26 -1.01 22.09
C LEU A 436 8.14 -2.09 23.17
N GLY A 437 7.03 -2.16 23.89
CA GLY A 437 6.89 -3.05 25.05
C GLY A 437 7.88 -2.71 26.17
N ILE A 438 8.17 -1.41 26.37
CA ILE A 438 9.00 -0.92 27.48
C ILE A 438 8.06 -0.52 28.64
N GLU A 439 8.08 -1.24 29.75
CA GLU A 439 7.49 -0.69 30.99
C GLU A 439 8.26 0.59 31.35
N LEU A 440 7.55 1.71 31.48
CA LEU A 440 8.14 2.95 31.97
C LEU A 440 8.44 2.75 33.47
N GLU A 441 9.71 2.79 33.84
CA GLU A 441 10.15 2.77 35.25
C GLU A 441 9.63 3.99 36.04
#